data_AF-A0A1H9STP9-F1
#
_entry.id   AF-A0A1H9STP9-F1
#
_cell.length_a   1.000
_cell.length_b   1.000
_cell.length_c   1.000
_cell.angle_alpha   90.00
_cell.angle_beta   90.00
_cell.angle_gamma   90.00
#
_symmetry.space_group_name_H-M   'P 1'
#
loop_
_entity.id
_entity.type
_entity.pdbx_description
1 polymer ?
#
loop_
_entity_poly.entity_id
_entity_poly.type
_entity_poly.pdbx_seq_one_letter_code
_entity_poly.pdbx_strand_id
1 'polypeptide(L)' 'MDKLFAALAFLVLAGFLGILGWMVPRANLLAIIFLTLLLCGIDFVVSSRRK' A
#
# COMPACT_ATOMS: atom_id res chain seq x y z
N MET A 1 -18.08 1.43 -8.70
CA MET A 1 -17.71 2.15 -7.47
C MET A 1 -16.41 1.62 -6.86
N ASP A 2 -16.05 0.37 -7.13
CA ASP A 2 -14.92 -0.34 -6.50
C ASP A 2 -13.55 0.28 -6.79
N LYS A 3 -13.30 0.78 -8.00
CA LYS A 3 -11.96 1.25 -8.39
C LYS A 3 -11.54 2.55 -7.70
N LEU A 4 -12.49 3.46 -7.47
CA LEU A 4 -12.25 4.72 -6.75
C LEU A 4 -12.00 4.44 -5.26
N PHE A 5 -12.83 3.60 -4.65
CA PHE A 5 -12.66 3.20 -3.24
C PHE A 5 -11.40 2.37 -3.02
N ALA A 6 -11.04 1.49 -3.95
CA ALA A 6 -9.79 0.73 -3.88
C ALA A 6 -8.56 1.64 -4.03
N ALA A 7 -8.62 2.65 -4.91
CA ALA A 7 -7.54 3.63 -5.06
C ALA A 7 -7.40 4.47 -3.79
N LEU A 8 -8.52 4.92 -3.22
CA LEU A 8 -8.54 5.65 -1.94
C LEU A 8 -7.97 4.80 -0.80
N ALA A 9 -8.38 3.54 -0.70
CA ALA A 9 -7.89 2.61 0.33
C ALA A 9 -6.37 2.37 0.20
N PHE A 10 -5.87 2.18 -1.03
CA PHE A 10 -4.44 2.08 -1.27
C PHE A 10 -3.69 3.35 -0.88
N LEU A 11 -4.23 4.52 -1.21
CA LEU A 11 -3.62 5.81 -0.89
C LEU A 11 -3.55 6.04 0.62
N VAL A 12 -4.63 5.72 1.36
CA VAL A 12 -4.66 5.79 2.82
C VAL A 12 -3.65 4.81 3.44
N LEU A 13 -3.58 3.56 2.95
CA LEU A 13 -2.61 2.57 3.38
C LEU A 13 -1.17 3.06 3.16
N ALA A 14 -0.87 3.54 1.94
CA ALA A 14 0.44 4.03 1.56
C ALA A 14 0.85 5.26 2.37
N GLY A 15 -0.07 6.19 2.60
CA GLY A 15 0.15 7.36 3.45
C GLY A 15 0.46 6.98 4.89
N PHE A 16 -0.34 6.09 5.49
CA PHE A 16 -0.12 5.62 6.85
C PHE A 16 1.24 4.91 7.01
N LEU A 17 1.57 3.99 6.11
CA LEU A 17 2.86 3.29 6.16
C LEU A 17 4.03 4.24 5.88
N GLY A 18 3.87 5.23 5.00
CA GLY A 18 4.86 6.27 4.78
C GLY A 18 5.16 7.06 6.06
N ILE A 19 4.12 7.48 6.78
CA ILE A 19 4.27 8.16 8.09
C ILE A 19 4.96 7.25 9.10
N LEU A 20 4.53 5.98 9.20
CA LEU A 20 5.12 5.00 10.11
C LEU A 20 6.62 4.79 9.83
N GLY A 21 7.00 4.65 8.56
CA GLY A 21 8.38 4.47 8.14
C GLY A 21 9.25 5.71 8.39
N TRP A 22 8.68 6.91 8.25
CA TRP A 22 9.37 8.16 8.55
C TRP A 22 9.57 8.37 10.05
N MET A 23 8.54 8.12 10.85
CA MET A 23 8.56 8.34 12.30
C MET A 23 9.36 7.28 13.05
N VAL A 24 9.42 6.05 12.52
CA VAL A 24 10.16 4.93 13.11
C VAL A 24 11.04 4.25 12.05
N PRO A 25 12.16 4.88 11.63
CA PRO A 25 12.99 4.42 10.52
C PRO A 25 13.88 3.23 10.93
N ARG A 26 13.26 2.07 11.15
CA ARG A 26 13.95 0.80 11.40
C ARG A 26 14.05 0.01 10.10
N ALA A 27 15.26 -0.45 9.74
CA ALA A 27 15.51 -1.17 8.48
C ALA A 27 14.55 -2.36 8.25
N ASN A 28 14.34 -3.18 9.28
CA ASN A 28 13.42 -4.33 9.21
C ASN A 28 11.97 -3.90 8.97
N LEU A 29 11.56 -2.78 9.57
CA LEU A 29 10.22 -2.23 9.41
C LEU A 29 10.02 -1.65 8.00
N LEU A 30 11.01 -0.94 7.48
CA LEU A 30 10.98 -0.42 6.10
C LEU A 30 10.89 -1.55 5.06
N ALA A 31 11.60 -2.67 5.29
CA ALA A 31 11.51 -3.84 4.43
C ALA A 31 10.09 -4.44 4.42
N ILE A 32 9.45 -4.56 5.58
CA ILE A 32 8.07 -5.06 5.69
C ILE A 32 7.07 -4.08 5.07
N ILE A 33 7.25 -2.77 5.27
CA ILE A 33 6.43 -1.74 4.63
C ILE A 33 6.51 -1.85 3.11
N PHE A 34 7.72 -1.95 2.57
CA PHE A 34 7.94 -2.07 1.15
C PHE A 34 7.25 -3.33 0.59
N LEU A 35 7.42 -4.47 1.25
CA LEU A 35 6.77 -5.72 0.84
C LEU A 35 5.24 -5.62 0.88
N THR A 36 4.70 -4.99 1.92
CA THR A 36 3.25 -4.75 2.08
C THR A 36 2.70 -3.90 0.95
N LEU A 37 3.36 -2.79 0.62
CA LEU A 37 2.97 -1.91 -0.49
C LEU A 37 3.06 -2.61 -1.84
N LEU A 38 4.08 -3.43 -2.04
CA LEU A 38 4.27 -4.20 -3.26
C LEU A 38 3.13 -5.21 -3.45
N LEU A 39 2.82 -6.01 -2.42
CA LEU A 39 1.72 -6.97 -2.45
C LEU A 39 0.36 -6.30 -2.68
N CYS A 40 0.10 -5.22 -1.94
CA CYS A 40 -1.15 -4.48 -2.09
C CYS A 40 -1.26 -3.82 -3.48
N GLY A 41 -0.16 -3.31 -4.02
CA GLY A 41 -0.11 -2.78 -5.38
C GLY A 41 -0.38 -3.84 -6.45
N ILE A 42 0.17 -5.05 -6.29
CA ILE A 42 -0.13 -6.18 -7.20
C ILE A 42 -1.62 -6.52 -7.14
N ASP A 43 -2.20 -6.67 -5.95
CA ASP A 43 -3.63 -6.97 -5.80
C ASP A 43 -4.48 -5.88 -6.46
N PHE A 44 -4.16 -4.62 -6.23
CA PHE A 44 -4.86 -3.49 -6.85
C PHE A 44 -4.80 -3.53 -8.39
N VAL A 45 -3.64 -3.83 -8.97
CA VAL A 45 -3.45 -3.93 -10.42
C VAL A 45 -4.18 -5.14 -11.00
N VAL A 46 -4.08 -6.30 -10.35
CA VAL A 46 -4.73 -7.55 -10.79
C VAL A 46 -6.26 -7.42 -10.69
N SER A 47 -6.76 -6.91 -9.56
CA SER A 47 -8.18 -6.65 -9.33
C SER A 47 -8.73 -5.62 -10.33
N SER A 48 -7.96 -4.56 -10.63
CA SER A 48 -8.31 -3.56 -11.66
C SER A 48 -8.30 -4.10 -13.09
N ARG A 49 -7.66 -5.24 -13.36
CA ARG A 49 -7.62 -5.90 -14.70
C ARG A 49 -8.66 -7.01 -14.86
N ARG A 50 -9.15 -7.60 -13.77
CA ARG A 50 -10.18 -8.65 -13.78
C ARG A 50 -11.61 -8.13 -13.91
N LYS A 51 -11.82 -6.81 -13.78
CA LYS A 51 -13.09 -6.12 -13.95
C LYS A 51 -13.10 -5.34 -15.26
#